data_AF-A0A1G8G4R4-F1
#
_entry.id   AF-A0A1G8G4R4-F1
#
_cell.length_a   1.000
_cell.length_b   1.000
_cell.length_c   1.000
_cell.angle_alpha   90.00
_cell.angle_beta   90.00
_cell.angle_gamma   90.00
#
_symmetry.space_group_name_H-M   'P 1'
#
loop_
_entity.id
_entity.type
_entity.pdbx_description
1 polymer ?
#
loop_
_entity_poly.entity_id
_entity_poly.type
_entity_poly.pdbx_seq_one_letter_code
_entity_poly.pdbx_strand_id
1 'polypeptide(L)' 'MKVLADAEAALREVERDSDKLRSKELREAIQRHIHEQREAIKALRRLYN' A
#
# COMPACT_ATOMS: atom_id res chain seq x y z
N MET A 1 16.35 -3.80 0.53
CA MET A 1 16.35 -3.60 -0.95
C MET A 1 15.65 -2.29 -1.30
N LYS A 2 16.24 -1.48 -2.19
CA LYS A 2 15.67 -0.19 -2.65
C LYS A 2 14.25 -0.34 -3.20
N VAL A 3 14.01 -1.39 -4.00
CA VAL A 3 12.71 -1.69 -4.63
C VAL A 3 11.56 -1.83 -3.62
N LEU A 4 11.79 -2.49 -2.47
CA LEU A 4 10.74 -2.65 -1.44
C LEU A 4 10.45 -1.34 -0.69
N ALA A 5 11.45 -0.47 -0.54
CA ALA A 5 11.24 0.86 0.03
C ALA A 5 10.47 1.79 -0.93
N ASP A 6 10.78 1.71 -2.22
CA ASP A 6 10.09 2.45 -3.27
C ASP A 6 8.61 2.00 -3.36
N ALA A 7 8.34 0.70 -3.27
CA ALA A 7 6.99 0.16 -3.23
C ALA A 7 6.17 0.66 -2.01
N GLU A 8 6.78 0.72 -0.82
CA GLU A 8 6.12 1.30 0.36
C GLU A 8 5.85 2.80 0.22
N ALA A 9 6.74 3.54 -0.45
CA ALA A 9 6.53 4.95 -0.74
C ALA A 9 5.34 5.15 -1.69
N ALA A 10 5.26 4.36 -2.77
CA ALA A 10 4.13 4.38 -3.70
C ALA A 10 2.79 4.08 -3.00
N LEU A 11 2.74 3.07 -2.12
CA LEU A 11 1.52 2.76 -1.36
C LEU A 11 1.09 3.92 -0.45
N ARG A 12 2.02 4.68 0.13
CA ARG A 12 1.72 5.88 0.92
C ARG A 12 1.21 7.05 0.07
N GLU A 13 1.60 7.14 -1.19
CA GLU A 13 1.04 8.12 -2.13
C GLU A 13 -0.39 7.76 -2.48
N VAL A 14 -0.64 6.51 -2.87
CA VAL A 14 -1.99 6.02 -3.18
C VAL A 14 -2.93 6.17 -2.00
N GLU A 15 -2.49 5.90 -0.77
CA GLU A 15 -3.29 6.10 0.44
C GLU A 15 -3.72 7.57 0.59
N ARG A 16 -2.76 8.51 0.50
CA ARG A 16 -3.02 9.96 0.60
C ARG A 16 -3.97 10.48 -0.47
N ASP A 17 -3.88 9.95 -1.69
CA ASP A 17 -4.79 10.34 -2.77
C ASP A 17 -6.16 9.70 -2.62
N SER A 18 -6.23 8.46 -2.13
CA SER A 18 -7.50 7.78 -1.85
C SER A 18 -8.32 8.46 -0.76
N ASP A 19 -7.67 9.08 0.24
CA ASP A 19 -8.35 9.81 1.31
C ASP A 19 -9.12 11.03 0.81
N LYS A 20 -8.74 11.58 -0.35
CA LYS A 20 -9.42 12.71 -1.00
C LYS A 20 -10.70 12.27 -1.74
N LEU A 21 -10.92 10.96 -1.92
CA LEU A 21 -12.08 10.45 -2.64
C LEU A 21 -13.37 10.66 -1.84
N ARG A 22 -14.40 11.21 -2.50
CA ARG A 22 -15.72 11.40 -1.88
C ARG A 22 -16.47 10.07 -1.66
N SER A 23 -16.23 9.07 -2.51
CA SER A 23 -16.85 7.75 -2.37
C SER A 23 -16.20 6.97 -1.23
N LYS A 24 -17.00 6.64 -0.21
CA LYS A 24 -16.59 5.81 0.93
C LYS A 24 -16.27 4.39 0.48
N GLU A 25 -17.12 3.79 -0.35
CA GLU A 25 -16.95 2.42 -0.86
C GLU A 25 -15.65 2.28 -1.65
N LEU A 26 -15.34 3.25 -2.51
CA LEU A 26 -14.09 3.24 -3.28
C LEU A 26 -12.88 3.41 -2.37
N ARG A 27 -12.95 4.28 -1.35
CA ARG A 27 -11.88 4.46 -0.36
C ARG A 27 -11.62 3.17 0.40
N GLU A 28 -12.66 2.49 0.86
CA GLU A 28 -12.55 1.21 1.59
C GLU A 28 -11.96 0.11 0.69
N ALA A 29 -12.37 0.04 -0.58
CA ALA A 29 -11.80 -0.91 -1.53
C ALA A 29 -10.28 -0.67 -1.74
N ILE A 30 -9.88 0.59 -1.90
CA ILE A 30 -8.46 0.96 -2.05
C ILE A 30 -7.68 0.65 -0.76
N GLN A 31 -8.23 0.96 0.41
CA GLN A 31 -7.58 0.67 1.70
C GLN A 31 -7.36 -0.83 1.92
N ARG A 32 -8.34 -1.67 1.56
CA ARG A 32 -8.17 -3.13 1.59
C ARG A 32 -7.02 -3.58 0.69
N HIS A 33 -6.96 -3.07 -0.54
CA HIS A 33 -5.89 -3.43 -1.46
C HIS A 33 -4.51 -2.95 -0.98
N ILE A 34 -4.41 -1.72 -0.45
CA ILE A 34 -3.16 -1.20 0.15
C ILE A 34 -2.70 -2.09 1.30
N HIS A 35 -3.63 -2.57 2.13
CA HIS A 35 -3.31 -3.47 3.25
C HIS A 35 -2.72 -4.81 2.75
N GLU A 36 -3.33 -5.42 1.75
CA GLU A 36 -2.83 -6.66 1.13
C GLU A 36 -1.40 -6.48 0.58
N GLN A 37 -1.15 -5.37 -0.13
CA GLN A 37 0.17 -5.07 -0.69
C GLN A 37 1.22 -4.81 0.40
N ARG A 38 0.84 -4.16 1.52
CA ARG A 38 1.73 -3.96 2.67
C ARG A 38 2.16 -5.28 3.30
N GLU A 39 1.23 -6.21 3.50
CA GLU A 39 1.58 -7.54 4.05
C GLU A 39 2.43 -8.35 3.05
N ALA A 40 2.20 -8.25 1.74
CA ALA A 40 3.06 -8.85 0.73
C ALA A 40 4.49 -8.29 0.78
N ILE A 41 4.67 -6.96 0.84
CA ILE A 41 5.99 -6.33 0.98
C ILE A 41 6.70 -6.77 2.26
N LYS A 42 5.96 -6.87 3.37
CA LYS A 42 6.49 -7.33 4.65
C LYS A 42 6.92 -8.80 4.60
N ALA A 43 6.18 -9.66 3.91
CA ALA A 43 6.57 -11.04 3.66
C ALA A 43 7.84 -11.12 2.80
N LEU A 44 7.92 -10.33 1.72
CA LEU A 44 9.13 -10.23 0.89
C LEU A 44 10.33 -9.73 1.69
N ARG A 45 10.16 -8.71 2.54
CA ARG A 45 11.24 -8.25 3.44
C ARG A 45 11.76 -9.36 4.35
N ARG A 46 10.90 -10.25 4.84
CA ARG A 46 11.31 -11.39 5.68
C ARG A 46 12.05 -12.47 4.89
N LEU A 47 11.76 -12.62 3.60
CA LEU A 47 12.42 -13.60 2.73
C LEU A 47 13.80 -13.14 2.25
N TYR A 48 13.99 -11.83 2.09
CA TYR A 48 15.21 -11.23 1.54
C TYR A 48 16.08 -10.50 2.59
N ASN A 49 15.69 -10.54 3.86
CA ASN A 49 16.55 -10.21 5.01
C ASN A 49 17.16 -11.49 5.56
#